data_AF-A0A5C4RN17-F1
#
_entry.id   AF-A0A5C4RN17-F1
#
_cell.length_a   1.000
_cell.length_b   1.000
_cell.length_c   1.000
_cell.angle_alpha   90.00
_cell.angle_beta   90.00
_cell.angle_gamma   90.00
#
_symmetry.space_group_name_H-M   'P 1'
#
loop_
_entity.id
_entity.type
_entity.pdbx_description
1 polymer ?
#
loop_
_entity_poly.entity_id
_entity_poly.type
_entity_poly.pdbx_seq_one_letter_code
_entity_poly.pdbx_strand_id
1 'polypeptide(L)'
;MNKLALSTTAALIFATSSAVAVDNSAGGTLHFSGAVTDATCTINGGSSANLSIILEPISVTQAGQKEGLIDHGKKSFSLEFSNCQSNAASFDPATSMLKIQFSSSHTISNDAKYLINQEVNANGKPKNVGIAIVKHADENTPIMLNKTFDTGIKGSTPTTELVDFYAKYYKVGTADADPGKVVTMVTYHVTYL
;
A
#
# COMPACT_ATOMS: atom_id res chain seq x y z
N MET A 1 -67.75 -22.56 62.93
CA MET A 1 -68.73 -21.83 62.09
C MET A 1 -68.27 -20.38 61.97
N ASN A 2 -68.11 -19.92 60.73
CA ASN A 2 -68.19 -18.53 60.27
C ASN A 2 -66.99 -17.61 60.60
N LYS A 3 -66.44 -16.80 59.68
CA LYS A 3 -66.79 -16.42 58.30
C LYS A 3 -65.56 -15.73 57.68
N LEU A 4 -65.39 -15.89 56.37
CA LEU A 4 -64.48 -15.11 55.51
C LEU A 4 -64.77 -13.59 55.56
N ALA A 5 -63.71 -12.79 55.42
CA ALA A 5 -63.72 -11.49 54.71
C ALA A 5 -62.26 -11.16 54.30
N LEU A 6 -61.85 -11.39 53.05
CA LEU A 6 -61.69 -10.40 51.98
C LEU A 6 -61.06 -9.06 52.43
N SER A 7 -59.80 -8.83 52.08
CA SER A 7 -59.33 -7.50 51.69
C SER A 7 -58.26 -7.60 50.59
N THR A 8 -58.66 -7.12 49.43
CA THR A 8 -57.91 -6.94 48.18
C THR A 8 -56.88 -5.81 48.30
N THR A 9 -55.62 -6.08 47.95
CA THR A 9 -54.71 -5.03 47.47
C THR A 9 -53.76 -5.66 46.45
N ALA A 10 -54.08 -5.47 45.17
CA ALA A 10 -53.19 -5.81 44.06
C ALA A 10 -52.12 -4.72 43.94
N ALA A 11 -50.90 -4.99 44.39
CA ALA A 11 -49.75 -4.14 44.12
C ALA A 11 -49.16 -4.53 42.75
N LEU A 12 -49.44 -3.71 41.74
CA LEU A 12 -48.76 -3.73 40.44
C LEU A 12 -47.30 -3.31 40.65
N ILE A 13 -46.39 -4.28 40.75
CA ILE A 13 -44.96 -4.00 40.72
C ILE A 13 -44.57 -3.91 39.23
N PHE A 14 -44.36 -2.68 38.75
CA PHE A 14 -43.68 -2.42 37.49
C PHE A 14 -42.24 -2.93 37.61
N ALA A 15 -41.93 -4.06 36.98
CA ALA A 15 -40.54 -4.44 36.75
C ALA A 15 -39.93 -3.42 35.78
N THR A 16 -39.12 -2.51 36.31
CA THR A 16 -38.32 -1.60 35.51
C THR A 16 -37.28 -2.42 34.75
N SER A 17 -37.55 -2.66 33.46
CA SER A 17 -36.54 -3.14 32.52
C SER A 17 -35.37 -2.17 32.55
N SER A 18 -34.25 -2.56 33.15
CA SER A 18 -33.00 -1.82 33.01
C SER A 18 -32.55 -1.96 31.56
N ALA A 19 -32.94 -1.01 30.71
CA ALA A 19 -32.35 -0.88 29.39
C ALA A 19 -30.87 -0.54 29.58
N VAL A 20 -30.00 -1.54 29.44
CA VAL A 20 -28.57 -1.30 29.26
C VAL A 20 -28.42 -0.65 27.89
N ALA A 21 -28.21 0.66 27.88
CA ALA A 21 -27.72 1.32 26.69
C ALA A 21 -26.29 0.80 26.45
N VAL A 22 -26.15 -0.18 25.55
CA VAL A 22 -24.84 -0.53 25.01
C VAL A 22 -24.49 0.62 24.06
N ASP A 23 -23.68 1.55 24.55
CA ASP A 23 -23.10 2.61 23.73
C ASP A 23 -22.04 1.99 22.82
N ASN A 24 -22.50 1.33 21.74
CA ASN A 24 -21.63 0.89 20.65
C ASN A 24 -21.27 2.13 19.83
N SER A 25 -20.45 3.01 20.39
CA SER A 25 -19.79 4.04 19.61
C SER A 25 -18.78 3.34 18.69
N ALA A 26 -19.26 2.92 17.51
CA ALA A 26 -18.43 2.44 16.42
C ALA A 26 -17.53 3.60 15.94
N GLY A 27 -16.38 3.76 16.59
CA GLY A 27 -15.35 4.69 16.17
C GLY A 27 -14.71 4.19 14.87
N GLY A 28 -14.67 5.05 13.86
CA GLY A 28 -13.87 4.83 12.65
C GLY A 28 -12.41 5.24 12.85
N THR A 29 -11.56 4.92 11.87
CA THR A 29 -10.19 5.42 11.82
C THR A 29 -10.08 6.54 10.79
N LEU A 30 -9.46 7.66 11.20
CA LEU A 30 -9.08 8.75 10.31
C LEU A 30 -7.57 8.63 10.06
N HIS A 31 -7.16 8.41 8.81
CA HIS A 31 -5.76 8.31 8.42
C HIS A 31 -5.30 9.63 7.79
N PHE A 32 -4.42 10.36 8.48
CA PHE A 32 -3.81 11.59 7.99
C PHE A 32 -2.38 11.30 7.51
N SER A 33 -2.05 11.73 6.30
CA SER A 33 -0.69 11.65 5.75
C SER A 33 -0.35 12.96 5.06
N GLY A 34 0.87 13.43 5.23
CA GLY A 34 1.38 14.66 4.66
C GLY A 34 2.89 14.77 4.84
N ALA A 35 3.53 15.65 4.07
CA ALA A 35 4.95 15.95 4.20
C ALA A 35 5.14 17.47 4.23
N VAL A 36 6.05 17.94 5.08
CA VAL A 36 6.48 19.35 5.13
C VAL A 36 7.92 19.38 4.63
N THR A 37 8.18 20.15 3.57
CA THR A 37 9.49 20.21 2.93
C THR A 37 9.72 21.59 2.30
N ASP A 38 10.99 22.03 2.24
CA ASP A 38 11.41 23.30 1.63
C ASP A 38 11.37 23.28 0.09
N ALA A 39 11.00 22.14 -0.46
CA ALA A 39 10.77 21.90 -1.88
C ALA A 39 9.38 21.31 -2.12
N THR A 40 8.79 21.67 -3.25
CA THR A 40 7.47 21.20 -3.63
C THR A 40 7.51 20.71 -5.05
N CYS A 41 6.98 19.51 -5.29
CA CYS A 41 6.56 19.07 -6.61
C CYS A 41 5.07 18.72 -6.54
N THR A 42 4.36 19.02 -7.61
CA THR A 42 3.01 18.53 -7.83
C THR A 42 3.11 17.11 -8.38
N ILE A 43 2.62 16.14 -7.60
CA ILE A 43 2.56 14.73 -8.01
C ILE A 43 1.23 14.49 -8.72
N ASN A 44 1.24 13.86 -9.90
CA ASN A 44 0.05 13.50 -10.68
C ASN A 44 -0.91 14.69 -10.89
N GLY A 45 -0.37 15.87 -11.22
CA GLY A 45 -1.16 17.09 -11.42
C GLY A 45 -1.97 17.56 -10.20
N GLY A 46 -1.63 17.10 -8.98
CA GLY A 46 -2.36 17.42 -7.74
C GLY A 46 -3.57 16.52 -7.50
N SER A 47 -3.74 15.48 -8.32
CA SER A 47 -4.72 14.42 -8.11
C SER A 47 -4.28 13.49 -6.97
N SER A 48 -5.14 12.52 -6.63
CA SER A 48 -4.79 11.48 -5.66
C SER A 48 -3.44 10.85 -5.98
N ALA A 49 -2.51 10.97 -5.04
CA ALA A 49 -1.23 10.29 -5.04
C ALA A 49 -1.39 8.76 -4.86
N ASN A 50 -2.55 8.29 -4.40
CA ASN A 50 -2.84 6.87 -4.26
C ASN A 50 -3.16 6.27 -5.62
N LEU A 51 -2.42 5.21 -5.97
CA LEU A 51 -2.60 4.45 -7.20
C LEU A 51 -3.04 3.01 -6.87
N SER A 52 -3.96 2.47 -7.66
CA SER A 52 -4.31 1.04 -7.63
C SER A 52 -3.82 0.39 -8.91
N ILE A 53 -2.81 -0.47 -8.79
CA ILE A 53 -2.18 -1.14 -9.93
C ILE A 53 -2.70 -2.57 -10.00
N ILE A 54 -3.58 -2.83 -10.96
CA ILE A 54 -4.16 -4.17 -11.20
C ILE A 54 -3.36 -4.85 -12.30
N LEU A 55 -2.64 -5.92 -11.92
CA LEU A 55 -1.91 -6.77 -12.85
C LEU A 55 -2.86 -7.79 -13.47
N GLU A 56 -2.56 -8.21 -14.70
CA GLU A 56 -3.25 -9.33 -15.32
C GLU A 56 -2.89 -10.64 -14.58
N PRO A 57 -3.82 -11.59 -14.46
CA PRO A 57 -3.53 -12.87 -13.85
C PRO A 57 -2.53 -13.67 -14.71
N ILE A 58 -1.65 -14.41 -14.05
CA ILE A 58 -0.74 -15.36 -14.69
C ILE A 58 -1.05 -16.80 -14.25
N SER A 59 -0.70 -17.77 -15.07
CA SER A 59 -0.76 -19.19 -14.69
C SER A 59 0.44 -19.61 -13.85
N VAL A 60 0.31 -20.74 -13.13
CA VAL A 60 1.43 -21.35 -12.38
C VAL A 60 2.60 -21.68 -13.31
N THR A 61 2.32 -22.14 -14.53
CA THR A 61 3.36 -22.42 -15.53
C THR A 61 4.11 -21.15 -15.95
N GLN A 62 3.42 -20.02 -16.10
CA GLN A 62 4.03 -18.73 -16.40
C GLN A 62 4.86 -18.17 -15.24
N ALA A 63 4.47 -18.48 -13.99
CA ALA A 63 5.27 -18.13 -12.82
C ALA A 63 6.59 -18.92 -12.76
N GLY A 64 6.59 -20.14 -13.30
CA GLY A 64 7.79 -20.98 -13.40
C GLY A 64 8.37 -21.38 -12.04
N GLN A 65 9.60 -21.91 -12.07
CA GLN A 65 10.33 -22.40 -10.90
C GLN A 65 11.61 -21.61 -10.59
N LYS A 66 11.99 -20.69 -11.47
CA LYS A 66 13.19 -19.89 -11.31
C LYS A 66 12.84 -18.64 -10.50
N GLU A 67 13.49 -18.48 -9.35
CA GLU A 67 13.38 -17.26 -8.56
C GLU A 67 13.81 -16.03 -9.38
N GLY A 68 13.04 -14.95 -9.26
CA GLY A 68 13.28 -13.70 -9.99
C GLY A 68 12.05 -13.08 -10.61
N LEU A 69 12.27 -12.09 -11.48
CA LEU A 69 11.22 -11.38 -12.20
C LEU A 69 10.50 -12.29 -13.19
N ILE A 70 9.18 -12.11 -13.28
CA ILE A 70 8.31 -12.75 -14.26
C ILE A 70 7.79 -11.67 -15.21
N ASP A 71 8.01 -11.85 -16.51
CA ASP A 71 7.61 -10.86 -17.52
C ASP A 71 6.13 -10.95 -17.94
N HIS A 72 5.47 -12.07 -17.64
CA HIS A 72 4.05 -12.24 -17.89
C HIS A 72 3.20 -11.39 -16.92
N GLY A 73 2.12 -10.80 -17.44
CA GLY A 73 1.15 -10.05 -16.64
C GLY A 73 1.67 -8.73 -16.05
N LYS A 74 2.82 -8.22 -16.52
CA LYS A 74 3.38 -6.94 -16.06
C LYS A 74 2.43 -5.78 -16.37
N LYS A 75 2.36 -4.81 -15.46
CA LYS A 75 1.54 -3.61 -15.62
C LYS A 75 2.40 -2.36 -15.56
N SER A 76 2.29 -1.50 -16.58
CA SER A 76 2.93 -0.19 -16.54
C SER A 76 2.16 0.77 -15.64
N PHE A 77 2.90 1.64 -14.96
CA PHE A 77 2.36 2.80 -14.26
C PHE A 77 3.41 3.90 -14.23
N SER A 78 2.95 5.14 -14.12
CA SER A 78 3.82 6.31 -14.14
C SER A 78 3.54 7.19 -12.94
N LEU A 79 4.58 7.82 -12.43
CA LEU A 79 4.46 8.95 -11.51
C LEU A 79 4.83 10.21 -12.27
N GLU A 80 3.89 11.16 -12.29
CA GLU A 80 4.09 12.45 -12.91
C GLU A 80 4.53 13.46 -11.86
N PHE A 81 5.59 14.19 -12.16
CA PHE A 81 6.10 15.28 -11.34
C PHE A 81 6.09 16.55 -12.17
N SER A 82 5.47 17.61 -11.64
CA SER A 82 5.43 18.92 -12.28
C SER A 82 5.65 20.03 -11.24
N ASN A 83 5.98 21.23 -11.72
CA ASN A 83 6.22 22.40 -10.87
C ASN A 83 7.20 22.12 -9.72
N CYS A 84 8.26 21.36 -10.01
CA CYS A 84 9.27 21.03 -9.04
C CYS A 84 10.14 22.26 -8.75
N GLN A 85 10.08 22.75 -7.51
CA GLN A 85 10.87 23.88 -7.04
C GLN A 85 11.45 23.57 -5.67
N SER A 86 12.70 23.95 -5.43
CA SER A 86 13.35 23.85 -4.12
C SER A 86 13.90 25.21 -3.71
N ASN A 87 13.61 25.61 -2.48
CA ASN A 87 14.22 26.78 -1.83
C ASN A 87 15.29 26.36 -0.81
N ALA A 88 15.65 25.07 -0.75
CA ALA A 88 16.66 24.59 0.17
C ALA A 88 18.01 25.24 -0.16
N ALA A 89 18.71 25.74 0.86
CA ALA A 89 20.01 26.40 0.67
C ALA A 89 21.09 25.47 0.08
N SER A 90 20.90 24.15 0.18
CA SER A 90 21.76 23.11 -0.39
C SER A 90 21.35 22.66 -1.80
N PHE A 91 20.28 23.22 -2.37
CA PHE A 91 19.79 22.79 -3.67
C PHE A 91 20.75 23.21 -4.79
N ASP A 92 21.20 22.23 -5.56
CA ASP A 92 21.99 22.45 -6.77
C ASP A 92 21.27 21.79 -7.96
N PRO A 93 20.71 22.55 -8.93
CA PRO A 93 19.99 21.99 -10.07
C PRO A 93 20.82 21.02 -10.93
N ALA A 94 22.14 21.01 -10.81
CA ALA A 94 22.99 20.03 -11.49
C ALA A 94 23.00 18.65 -10.81
N THR A 95 22.82 18.58 -9.49
CA THR A 95 23.05 17.36 -8.68
C THR A 95 21.88 16.97 -7.76
N SER A 96 20.98 17.89 -7.47
CA SER A 96 19.76 17.74 -6.70
C SER A 96 18.66 17.07 -7.51
N MET A 97 18.64 15.74 -7.46
CA MET A 97 17.60 14.94 -8.11
C MET A 97 16.52 14.52 -7.11
N LEU A 98 15.28 14.47 -7.60
CA LEU A 98 14.14 13.94 -6.86
C LEU A 98 14.37 12.44 -6.61
N LYS A 99 14.24 12.04 -5.35
CA LYS A 99 14.39 10.66 -4.92
C LYS A 99 13.04 10.10 -4.49
N ILE A 100 12.81 8.83 -4.80
CA ILE A 100 11.64 8.09 -4.35
C ILE A 100 12.12 6.94 -3.49
N GLN A 101 11.47 6.72 -2.36
CA GLN A 101 11.64 5.52 -1.56
C GLN A 101 10.32 4.79 -1.47
N PHE A 102 10.29 3.54 -1.92
CA PHE A 102 9.16 2.65 -1.71
C PHE A 102 9.34 1.90 -0.39
N SER A 103 8.46 2.12 0.57
CA SER A 103 8.53 1.51 1.89
C SER A 103 7.21 0.90 2.33
N SER A 104 7.33 -0.09 3.21
CA SER A 104 6.22 -0.73 3.90
C SER A 104 6.73 -1.36 5.18
N SER A 105 5.89 -1.40 6.20
CA SER A 105 6.25 -1.94 7.50
C SER A 105 6.42 -3.46 7.50
N HIS A 106 5.66 -4.18 6.67
CA HIS A 106 5.62 -5.66 6.74
C HIS A 106 5.48 -6.38 5.38
N THR A 107 5.43 -5.64 4.27
CA THR A 107 5.19 -6.25 2.95
C THR A 107 6.42 -6.28 2.08
N ILE A 108 7.61 -5.97 2.59
CA ILE A 108 8.86 -5.98 1.81
C ILE A 108 9.70 -7.21 2.19
N SER A 109 10.23 -7.89 1.17
CA SER A 109 11.18 -9.00 1.31
C SER A 109 12.48 -8.58 2.03
N ASN A 110 13.14 -9.54 2.68
CA ASN A 110 14.38 -9.28 3.41
C ASN A 110 15.53 -8.77 2.53
N ASP A 111 15.56 -9.16 1.25
CA ASP A 111 16.54 -8.67 0.28
C ASP A 111 16.07 -7.40 -0.45
N ALA A 112 14.90 -6.89 -0.07
CA ALA A 112 14.26 -5.69 -0.57
C ALA A 112 13.93 -5.69 -2.07
N LYS A 113 13.94 -6.84 -2.76
CA LYS A 113 13.71 -6.87 -4.22
C LYS A 113 12.24 -6.88 -4.62
N TYR A 114 11.37 -7.34 -3.72
CA TYR A 114 9.96 -7.51 -4.01
C TYR A 114 9.08 -7.31 -2.78
N LEU A 115 7.81 -7.04 -3.06
CA LEU A 115 6.73 -7.00 -2.10
C LEU A 115 6.14 -8.40 -1.90
N ILE A 116 6.05 -8.82 -0.64
CA ILE A 116 5.50 -10.09 -0.20
C ILE A 116 3.98 -10.07 -0.40
N ASN A 117 3.46 -11.12 -1.02
CA ASN A 117 2.02 -11.38 -1.07
C ASN A 117 1.48 -11.63 0.34
N GLN A 118 0.49 -10.85 0.74
CA GLN A 118 -0.17 -10.97 2.04
C GLN A 118 -1.18 -12.12 2.08
N GLU A 119 -1.55 -12.66 0.93
CA GLU A 119 -2.40 -13.84 0.84
C GLU A 119 -1.58 -15.11 1.05
N VAL A 120 -2.03 -15.96 1.97
CA VAL A 120 -1.47 -17.28 2.23
C VAL A 120 -2.33 -18.37 1.60
N ASN A 121 -1.76 -19.56 1.41
CA ASN A 121 -2.52 -20.73 0.98
C ASN A 121 -3.35 -21.33 2.14
N ALA A 122 -4.11 -22.39 1.85
CA ALA A 122 -4.98 -23.04 2.85
C ALA A 122 -4.24 -23.56 4.10
N ASN A 123 -2.92 -23.74 4.01
CA ASN A 123 -2.08 -24.24 5.10
C ASN A 123 -1.32 -23.10 5.79
N GLY A 124 -1.66 -21.84 5.51
CA GLY A 124 -1.02 -20.66 6.09
C GLY A 124 0.38 -20.37 5.54
N LYS A 125 0.79 -20.98 4.43
CA LYS A 125 2.12 -20.74 3.82
C LYS A 125 2.05 -19.66 2.74
N PRO A 126 3.16 -18.92 2.49
CA PRO A 126 3.25 -17.99 1.36
C PRO A 126 3.04 -18.70 0.02
N LYS A 127 2.41 -18.03 -0.95
CA LYS A 127 2.08 -18.59 -2.27
C LYS A 127 3.24 -18.60 -3.28
N ASN A 128 4.47 -18.39 -2.81
CA ASN A 128 5.70 -18.34 -3.63
C ASN A 128 5.70 -17.30 -4.77
N VAL A 129 4.87 -16.27 -4.69
CA VAL A 129 4.80 -15.15 -5.64
C VAL A 129 4.70 -13.84 -4.87
N GLY A 130 5.43 -12.82 -5.31
CA GLY A 130 5.36 -11.44 -4.85
C GLY A 130 5.25 -10.46 -6.02
N ILE A 131 5.42 -9.16 -5.74
CA ILE A 131 5.41 -8.10 -6.77
C ILE A 131 6.70 -7.29 -6.67
N ALA A 132 7.45 -7.19 -7.76
CA ALA A 132 8.59 -6.30 -7.87
C ALA A 132 8.22 -5.03 -8.66
N ILE A 133 8.93 -3.95 -8.37
CA ILE A 133 8.85 -2.70 -9.12
C ILE A 133 10.17 -2.55 -9.88
N VAL A 134 10.09 -2.28 -11.18
CA VAL A 134 11.26 -2.04 -12.03
C VAL A 134 11.07 -0.74 -12.80
N LYS A 135 12.17 -0.06 -13.16
CA LYS A 135 12.10 1.10 -14.06
C LYS A 135 11.85 0.61 -15.49
N HIS A 136 11.08 1.33 -16.30
CA HIS A 136 10.92 0.99 -17.73
C HIS A 136 12.27 0.85 -18.45
N ALA A 137 13.21 1.76 -18.17
CA ALA A 137 14.53 1.77 -18.81
C ALA A 137 15.46 0.63 -18.34
N ASP A 138 15.15 -0.03 -17.23
CA ASP A 138 15.92 -1.16 -16.68
C ASP A 138 14.95 -2.18 -16.09
N GLU A 139 14.23 -2.86 -16.97
CA GLU A 139 13.14 -3.73 -16.56
C GLU A 139 13.58 -5.10 -16.01
N ASN A 140 14.89 -5.38 -16.05
CA ASN A 140 15.51 -6.63 -15.60
C ASN A 140 16.07 -6.52 -14.18
N THR A 141 16.12 -5.31 -13.63
CA THR A 141 16.67 -5.04 -12.30
C THR A 141 15.57 -4.52 -11.38
N PRO A 142 15.21 -5.27 -10.32
CA PRO A 142 14.30 -4.78 -9.29
C PRO A 142 14.83 -3.50 -8.63
N ILE A 143 13.96 -2.52 -8.45
CA ILE A 143 14.24 -1.40 -7.57
C ILE A 143 14.30 -1.92 -6.13
N MET A 144 15.40 -1.62 -5.44
CA MET A 144 15.57 -1.99 -4.05
C MET A 144 14.60 -1.16 -3.19
N LEU A 145 13.63 -1.84 -2.58
CA LEU A 145 12.66 -1.27 -1.67
C LEU A 145 13.33 -0.88 -0.34
N ASN A 146 12.70 -0.02 0.45
CA ASN A 146 13.30 0.60 1.66
C ASN A 146 14.65 1.29 1.41
N LYS A 147 14.99 1.59 0.16
CA LYS A 147 16.16 2.37 -0.25
C LYS A 147 15.71 3.55 -1.10
N THR A 148 16.50 4.60 -1.09
CA THR A 148 16.28 5.75 -1.97
C THR A 148 16.65 5.35 -3.40
N PHE A 149 15.71 5.56 -4.31
CA PHE A 149 15.88 5.42 -5.74
C PHE A 149 15.92 6.83 -6.37
N ASP A 150 16.92 7.07 -7.21
CA ASP A 150 17.05 8.33 -7.93
C ASP A 150 16.21 8.31 -9.21
N THR A 151 15.31 9.28 -9.35
CA THR A 151 14.45 9.38 -10.53
C THR A 151 15.18 9.94 -11.74
N GLY A 152 16.21 10.76 -11.52
CA GLY A 152 16.85 11.59 -12.53
C GLY A 152 16.16 12.94 -12.76
N ILE A 153 14.99 13.20 -12.15
CA ILE A 153 14.25 14.44 -12.31
C ILE A 153 14.93 15.54 -11.49
N LYS A 154 15.18 16.68 -12.13
CA LYS A 154 15.82 17.84 -11.49
C LYS A 154 14.76 18.73 -10.87
N GLY A 155 14.95 19.12 -9.60
CA GLY A 155 13.99 19.95 -8.86
C GLY A 155 13.90 21.42 -9.27
N SER A 156 14.30 21.77 -10.50
CA SER A 156 14.46 23.15 -10.98
C SER A 156 13.69 23.48 -12.25
N THR A 157 13.02 22.49 -12.84
CA THR A 157 12.33 22.65 -14.12
C THR A 157 10.81 22.78 -13.88
N PRO A 158 10.14 23.75 -14.53
CA PRO A 158 8.68 23.83 -14.50
C PRO A 158 8.02 22.79 -15.40
N THR A 159 8.81 22.03 -16.17
CA THR A 159 8.32 21.01 -17.09
C THR A 159 7.81 19.80 -16.35
N THR A 160 6.70 19.24 -16.83
CA THR A 160 6.22 17.94 -16.39
C THR A 160 7.19 16.85 -16.82
N GLU A 161 7.64 16.04 -15.86
CA GLU A 161 8.51 14.89 -16.07
C GLU A 161 7.83 13.62 -15.54
N LEU A 162 8.00 12.52 -16.26
CA LEU A 162 7.40 11.22 -15.93
C LEU A 162 8.49 10.26 -15.47
N VAL A 163 8.19 9.51 -14.42
CA VAL A 163 8.97 8.31 -14.06
C VAL A 163 8.11 7.09 -14.31
N ASP A 164 8.49 6.33 -15.33
CA ASP A 164 7.75 5.14 -15.75
C ASP A 164 8.31 3.86 -15.12
N PHE A 165 7.40 3.05 -14.61
CA PHE A 165 7.70 1.79 -13.94
C PHE A 165 6.86 0.65 -14.51
N TYR A 166 7.36 -0.58 -14.32
CA TYR A 166 6.52 -1.78 -14.37
C TYR A 166 6.36 -2.34 -12.96
N ALA A 167 5.13 -2.73 -12.62
CA ALA A 167 4.89 -3.75 -11.61
C ALA A 167 4.95 -5.12 -12.29
N LYS A 168 5.85 -5.99 -11.82
CA LYS A 168 6.05 -7.35 -12.31
C LYS A 168 5.78 -8.35 -11.20
N TYR A 169 5.28 -9.54 -11.53
CA TYR A 169 5.30 -10.64 -10.58
C TYR A 169 6.76 -11.03 -10.30
N TYR A 170 7.02 -11.48 -9.07
CA TYR A 170 8.31 -11.99 -8.65
C TYR A 170 8.14 -13.41 -8.13
N LYS A 171 8.83 -14.38 -8.74
CA LYS A 171 8.85 -15.75 -8.28
C LYS A 171 9.73 -15.87 -7.04
N VAL A 172 9.19 -16.41 -5.95
CA VAL A 172 9.91 -16.58 -4.68
C VAL A 172 10.34 -18.03 -4.51
N GLY A 173 11.64 -18.25 -4.32
CA GLY A 173 12.23 -19.58 -4.19
C GLY A 173 11.96 -20.50 -5.40
N THR A 174 12.19 -21.79 -5.22
CA THR A 174 12.20 -22.78 -6.32
C THR A 174 11.02 -23.75 -6.31
N ALA A 175 10.06 -23.60 -5.40
CA ALA A 175 8.84 -24.42 -5.36
C ALA A 175 7.72 -23.78 -6.19
N ASP A 176 6.78 -24.59 -6.69
CA ASP A 176 5.65 -24.10 -7.48
C ASP A 176 4.90 -22.94 -6.81
N ALA A 177 4.44 -22.00 -7.64
CA ALA A 177 3.53 -20.96 -7.22
C ALA A 177 2.15 -21.56 -6.88
N ASP A 178 1.55 -21.11 -5.78
CA ASP A 178 0.20 -21.52 -5.43
C ASP A 178 -0.83 -20.62 -6.15
N PRO A 179 -1.88 -21.18 -6.76
CA PRO A 179 -2.95 -20.41 -7.35
C PRO A 179 -3.65 -19.48 -6.33
N GLY A 180 -4.04 -18.29 -6.79
CA GLY A 180 -4.90 -17.39 -6.04
C GLY A 180 -4.51 -15.92 -6.20
N LYS A 181 -5.12 -15.08 -5.35
CA LYS A 181 -4.87 -13.64 -5.36
C LYS A 181 -3.45 -13.32 -4.88
N VAL A 182 -2.89 -12.28 -5.47
CA VAL A 182 -1.69 -11.59 -5.00
C VAL A 182 -2.11 -10.21 -4.54
N VAL A 183 -2.02 -9.96 -3.24
CA VAL A 183 -2.37 -8.68 -2.62
C VAL A 183 -1.18 -8.17 -1.85
N THR A 184 -0.78 -6.94 -2.14
CA THR A 184 0.29 -6.28 -1.42
C THR A 184 0.08 -4.77 -1.47
N MET A 185 0.78 -4.05 -0.60
CA MET A 185 0.70 -2.61 -0.49
C MET A 185 2.10 -2.06 -0.28
N VAL A 186 2.36 -0.88 -0.85
CA VAL A 186 3.59 -0.13 -0.63
C VAL A 186 3.24 1.34 -0.58
N THR A 187 3.94 2.07 0.28
CA THR A 187 3.89 3.52 0.34
C THR A 187 5.13 4.05 -0.36
N TYR A 188 4.99 5.05 -1.22
CA TYR A 188 6.15 5.75 -1.76
C TYR A 188 6.30 7.11 -1.07
N HIS A 189 7.54 7.46 -0.78
CA HIS A 189 7.93 8.73 -0.20
C HIS A 189 8.84 9.45 -1.17
N VAL A 190 8.54 10.72 -1.42
CA VAL A 190 9.33 11.57 -2.30
C VAL A 190 10.19 12.46 -1.43
N THR A 191 11.49 12.48 -1.72
CA THR A 191 12.46 13.37 -1.07
C THR A 191 13.06 14.29 -2.11
N TYR A 192 13.14 15.55 -1.75
CA TYR A 192 13.75 16.61 -2.52
C TYR A 192 15.04 16.99 -1.79
N LEU A 193 16.18 16.98 -2.49
CA LEU A 193 17.48 17.39 -1.94
C LEU A 193 17.95 18.64 -2.65
#